data_AF-A0A1G9J8Z7-F1
#
_entry.id   AF-A0A1G9J8Z7-F1
#
_cell.length_a   1.000
_cell.length_b   1.000
_cell.length_c   1.000
_cell.angle_alpha   90.00
_cell.angle_beta   90.00
_cell.angle_gamma   90.00
#
_symmetry.space_group_name_H-M   'P 1'
#
loop_
_entity.id
_entity.type
_entity.pdbx_description
1 polymer ?
#
loop_
_entity_poly.entity_id
_entity_poly.type
_entity_poly.pdbx_seq_one_letter_code
_entity_poly.pdbx_strand_id
1 'polypeptide(L)'
;MTVLYIIISAILFYFVIRYGIRDGMVETEANKDKLIHMQKSNDLFGDISRIYFNLPRSKNEKNLEEAKKIYDDSLDMILSENDSKDIFAVLTKNKEKISVLDNQN
;
A
#
# COMPACT_ATOMS: atom_id res chain seq x y z
N MET A 1 17.55 -48.49 -11.88
CA MET A 1 18.14 -47.22 -11.41
C MET A 1 17.26 -46.01 -11.75
N THR A 2 16.86 -45.80 -13.01
CA THR A 2 16.06 -44.62 -13.44
C THR A 2 14.74 -44.44 -12.70
N VAL A 3 13.95 -45.50 -12.51
CA VAL A 3 12.66 -45.44 -11.79
C VAL A 3 12.85 -45.05 -10.31
N LEU A 4 13.92 -45.51 -9.67
CA LEU A 4 14.25 -45.16 -8.29
C LEU A 4 14.58 -43.66 -8.17
N TYR A 5 15.34 -43.11 -9.11
CA TYR A 5 15.61 -41.67 -9.15
C TYR A 5 14.34 -40.85 -9.36
N ILE A 6 13.40 -41.31 -10.19
CA ILE A 6 12.11 -40.64 -10.38
C ILE A 6 11.32 -40.59 -9.06
N ILE A 7 11.27 -41.71 -8.32
CA ILE A 7 10.56 -41.78 -7.04
C ILE A 7 11.22 -40.87 -5.99
N ILE A 8 12.55 -40.90 -5.87
CA ILE A 8 13.28 -40.05 -4.92
C ILE A 8 13.12 -38.57 -5.26
N SER A 9 13.24 -38.20 -6.54
CA SER A 9 13.01 -36.82 -7.00
C SER A 9 11.58 -36.35 -6.72
N ALA A 10 10.58 -37.20 -6.91
CA ALA A 10 9.19 -36.87 -6.58
C ALA A 10 8.99 -36.62 -5.08
N ILE A 11 9.63 -37.42 -4.22
CA ILE A 11 9.59 -37.25 -2.76
C ILE A 11 10.27 -35.94 -2.35
N LEU A 12 11.44 -35.64 -2.89
CA LEU A 12 12.15 -34.38 -2.60
C LEU A 12 11.35 -33.17 -3.07
N PHE A 13 10.78 -33.23 -4.28
CA PHE A 13 9.95 -32.17 -4.83
C PHE A 13 8.69 -31.93 -3.99
N TYR A 14 8.06 -33.00 -3.50
CA TYR A 14 6.94 -32.90 -2.55
C TYR A 14 7.32 -32.15 -1.29
N PHE A 15 8.48 -32.43 -0.70
CA PHE A 15 8.92 -31.74 0.50
C PHE A 15 9.26 -30.27 0.25
N VAL A 16 9.91 -29.95 -0.88
CA VAL A 16 10.20 -28.56 -1.27
C VAL A 16 8.91 -27.76 -1.45
N ILE A 17 7.92 -28.30 -2.17
CA ILE A 17 6.63 -27.64 -2.34
C ILE A 17 5.92 -27.51 -1.00
N ARG A 18 5.83 -28.58 -0.23
CA ARG A 18 5.05 -28.60 1.02
C ARG A 18 5.61 -27.64 2.06
N TYR A 19 6.92 -27.62 2.26
CA TYR A 19 7.55 -26.72 3.23
C TYR A 19 7.69 -25.30 2.67
N GLY A 20 8.06 -25.14 1.40
CA GLY A 20 8.16 -23.81 0.78
C GLY A 20 6.83 -23.06 0.75
N ILE A 21 5.73 -23.74 0.38
CA ILE A 21 4.39 -23.12 0.42
C ILE A 21 3.96 -22.83 1.85
N ARG A 22 4.18 -23.77 2.79
CA ARG A 22 3.79 -23.56 4.18
C ARG A 22 4.54 -22.39 4.81
N ASP A 23 5.85 -22.30 4.62
CA ASP A 23 6.67 -21.24 5.20
C ASP A 23 6.33 -19.89 4.55
N GLY A 24 6.11 -19.87 3.23
CA GLY A 24 5.61 -18.66 2.53
C GLY A 24 4.22 -18.21 3.00
N MET A 25 3.31 -19.14 3.26
CA MET A 25 1.99 -18.82 3.83
C MET A 25 2.09 -18.30 5.26
N VAL A 26 2.96 -18.88 6.10
CA VAL A 26 3.19 -18.43 7.49
C VAL A 26 3.80 -17.03 7.51
N GLU A 27 4.75 -16.73 6.63
CA GLU A 27 5.33 -15.39 6.51
C GLU A 27 4.30 -14.37 6.00
N THR A 28 3.47 -14.76 5.04
CA THR A 28 2.37 -13.91 4.54
C THR A 28 1.32 -13.67 5.62
N GLU A 29 1.01 -14.67 6.44
CA GLU A 29 0.06 -14.57 7.54
C GLU A 29 0.61 -13.72 8.69
N ALA A 30 1.91 -13.86 9.01
CA ALA A 30 2.60 -13.02 9.98
C ALA A 30 2.68 -11.54 9.55
N ASN A 31 2.79 -11.27 8.25
CA ASN A 31 2.84 -9.92 7.69
C ASN A 31 1.50 -9.42 7.13
N LYS A 32 0.41 -10.17 7.32
CA LYS A 32 -0.91 -9.88 6.74
C LYS A 32 -1.42 -8.51 7.14
N ASP A 33 -1.29 -8.15 8.42
CA ASP A 33 -1.73 -6.85 8.92
C ASP A 33 -0.94 -5.70 8.26
N LYS A 34 0.38 -5.86 8.13
CA LYS A 34 1.24 -4.89 7.45
C LYS A 34 0.84 -4.72 5.98
N LEU A 35 0.59 -5.82 5.28
CA LEU A 35 0.14 -5.81 3.89
C LEU A 35 -1.23 -5.13 3.73
N ILE A 36 -2.17 -5.41 4.64
CA ILE A 36 -3.49 -4.77 4.66
C ILE A 36 -3.36 -3.25 4.88
N HIS A 37 -2.52 -2.83 5.83
CA HIS A 37 -2.30 -1.40 6.08
C HIS A 37 -1.62 -0.69 4.91
N MET A 38 -0.65 -1.33 4.24
CA MET A 38 -0.04 -0.81 3.02
C MET A 38 -1.06 -0.68 1.87
N GLN A 39 -1.88 -1.71 1.65
CA GLN A 39 -2.93 -1.65 0.63
C GLN A 39 -3.89 -0.50 0.88
N LYS A 40 -4.41 -0.39 2.12
CA LYS A 40 -5.32 0.70 2.50
C LYS A 40 -4.66 2.08 2.37
N SER A 41 -3.37 2.18 2.67
CA SER A 41 -2.60 3.41 2.50
C SER A 41 -2.50 3.82 1.03
N ASN A 42 -2.24 2.87 0.13
CA ASN A 42 -2.22 3.14 -1.31
C ASN A 42 -3.58 3.59 -1.83
N ASP A 43 -4.66 2.95 -1.36
CA ASP A 43 -6.03 3.36 -1.72
C ASP A 43 -6.31 4.81 -1.28
N LEU A 44 -5.90 5.18 -0.05
CA LEU A 44 -6.02 6.55 0.46
C LEU A 44 -5.23 7.56 -0.38
N PHE A 45 -4.00 7.23 -0.77
CA PHE A 45 -3.21 8.11 -1.61
C PHE A 45 -3.76 8.26 -3.02
N GLY A 46 -4.33 7.19 -3.58
CA GLY A 46 -5.08 7.27 -4.83
C GLY A 46 -6.25 8.24 -4.75
N ASP A 47 -7.00 8.23 -3.64
CA ASP A 47 -8.08 9.20 -3.39
C ASP A 47 -7.55 10.64 -3.23
N ILE A 48 -6.48 10.85 -2.45
CA ILE A 48 -5.85 12.18 -2.27
C ILE A 48 -5.39 12.73 -3.63
N SER A 49 -4.72 11.89 -4.42
CA SER A 49 -4.25 12.24 -5.76
C SER A 49 -5.42 12.64 -6.65
N ARG A 50 -6.50 11.85 -6.65
CA ARG A 50 -7.70 12.15 -7.43
C ARG A 50 -8.28 13.51 -7.06
N ILE A 51 -8.41 13.82 -5.77
CA ILE A 51 -8.93 15.10 -5.31
C ILE A 51 -8.02 16.24 -5.79
N TYR A 52 -6.70 16.14 -5.52
CA TYR A 52 -5.73 17.15 -5.94
C TYR A 52 -5.78 17.44 -7.45
N PHE A 53 -5.83 16.41 -8.30
CA PHE A 53 -5.87 16.60 -9.75
C PHE A 53 -7.21 17.12 -10.28
N ASN A 54 -8.30 16.92 -9.53
CA ASN A 54 -9.64 17.40 -9.92
C ASN A 54 -9.93 18.82 -9.42
N LEU A 55 -9.11 19.40 -8.54
CA LEU A 55 -9.30 20.75 -8.03
C LEU A 55 -9.25 21.81 -9.16
N PRO A 56 -10.25 22.71 -9.26
CA PRO A 56 -10.30 23.74 -10.28
C PRO A 56 -9.20 24.79 -10.05
N ARG A 57 -8.20 24.81 -10.94
CA ARG A 57 -7.05 25.72 -10.86
C ARG A 57 -7.41 27.21 -11.00
N SER A 58 -8.59 27.53 -11.52
CA SER A 58 -8.99 28.90 -11.83
C SER A 58 -9.71 29.64 -10.69
N LYS A 59 -10.16 28.94 -9.64
CA LYS A 59 -11.05 29.52 -8.62
C LYS A 59 -10.43 29.73 -7.24
N ASN A 60 -9.43 28.94 -6.84
CA ASN A 60 -8.84 29.03 -5.51
C ASN A 60 -7.34 28.64 -5.51
N GLU A 61 -6.46 29.59 -5.84
CA GLU A 61 -5.01 29.41 -5.84
C GLU A 61 -4.48 28.94 -4.47
N LYS A 62 -5.03 29.50 -3.37
CA LYS A 62 -4.70 29.09 -2.00
C LYS A 62 -5.07 27.63 -1.71
N ASN A 63 -6.27 27.19 -2.13
CA ASN A 63 -6.69 25.79 -1.93
C ASN A 63 -5.86 24.85 -2.80
N LEU A 64 -5.43 25.29 -3.99
CA LEU A 64 -4.56 24.51 -4.86
C LEU A 64 -3.16 24.33 -4.25
N GLU A 65 -2.57 25.38 -3.68
CA GLU A 65 -1.29 25.28 -2.96
C GLU A 65 -1.39 24.36 -1.74
N GLU A 66 -2.46 24.48 -0.95
CA GLU A 66 -2.67 23.66 0.24
C GLU A 66 -2.93 22.19 -0.14
N ALA A 67 -3.71 21.93 -1.18
CA ALA A 67 -3.92 20.60 -1.72
C ALA A 67 -2.62 19.99 -2.29
N LYS A 68 -1.79 20.79 -2.97
CA LYS A 68 -0.48 20.35 -3.44
C LYS A 68 0.42 19.93 -2.28
N LYS A 69 0.47 20.74 -1.23
CA LYS A 69 1.24 20.40 -0.02
C LYS A 69 0.76 19.10 0.60
N ILE A 70 -0.56 18.90 0.71
CA ILE A 70 -1.12 17.64 1.23
C ILE A 70 -0.75 16.46 0.33
N TYR A 71 -0.77 16.63 -0.99
CA TYR A 71 -0.34 15.60 -1.94
C TYR A 71 1.15 15.26 -1.78
N ASP A 72 2.03 16.27 -1.75
CA ASP A 72 3.48 16.10 -1.60
C ASP A 72 3.81 15.42 -0.24
N ASP A 73 3.21 15.89 0.86
CA ASP A 73 3.35 15.28 2.20
C ASP A 73 2.89 13.81 2.20
N SER A 74 1.84 13.48 1.43
CA SER A 74 1.31 12.11 1.34
C SER A 74 2.20 11.20 0.49
N LEU A 75 2.81 11.75 -0.57
CA LEU A 75 3.77 11.05 -1.41
C LEU A 75 5.03 10.73 -0.61
N ASP A 76 5.57 11.70 0.11
CA ASP A 76 6.73 11.51 0.99
C ASP A 76 6.45 10.45 2.05
N MET A 77 5.24 10.44 2.63
CA MET A 77 4.85 9.43 3.61
C MET A 77 4.80 8.02 3.03
N ILE A 78 4.31 7.84 1.80
CA ILE A 78 4.29 6.53 1.14
C ILE A 78 5.68 6.04 0.76
N LEU A 79 6.56 6.96 0.36
CA LEU A 79 7.95 6.66 0.02
C LEU A 79 8.84 6.49 1.26
N SER A 80 8.33 6.83 2.45
CA SER A 80 9.07 6.69 3.70
C SER A 80 9.20 5.24 4.14
N GLU A 81 10.25 4.95 4.92
CA GLU A 81 10.47 3.65 5.56
C GLU A 81 9.69 3.49 6.89
N ASN A 82 8.67 4.33 7.12
CA ASN A 82 7.86 4.30 8.34
C ASN A 82 6.98 3.04 8.44
N ASP A 83 6.48 2.76 9.64
CA ASP A 83 5.56 1.64 9.83
C ASP A 83 4.26 1.86 9.04
N SER A 84 3.74 0.76 8.47
CA SER A 84 2.51 0.76 7.67
C SER A 84 1.30 1.38 8.40
N LYS A 85 1.23 1.26 9.73
CA LYS A 85 0.16 1.84 10.55
C LYS A 85 0.30 3.36 10.67
N ASP A 86 1.52 3.85 10.82
CA ASP A 86 1.80 5.28 10.91
C ASP A 86 1.53 5.95 9.56
N ILE A 87 1.95 5.32 8.46
CA ILE A 87 1.64 5.76 7.09
C ILE A 87 0.11 5.84 6.91
N PHE A 88 -0.60 4.78 7.27
CA PHE A 88 -2.06 4.74 7.17
C PHE A 88 -2.74 5.86 7.98
N ALA A 89 -2.28 6.11 9.21
CA ALA A 89 -2.84 7.14 10.08
C ALA A 89 -2.62 8.56 9.52
N VAL A 90 -1.43 8.85 9.00
CA VAL A 90 -1.12 10.16 8.39
C VAL A 90 -1.93 10.36 7.11
N LEU A 91 -2.00 9.36 6.23
CA LEU A 91 -2.78 9.44 5.00
C LEU A 91 -4.27 9.60 5.26
N THR A 92 -4.81 8.97 6.32
CA THR A 92 -6.21 9.17 6.71
C THR A 92 -6.48 10.63 7.06
N LYS A 93 -5.61 11.26 7.87
CA LYS A 93 -5.72 12.69 8.21
C LYS A 93 -5.57 13.59 6.97
N ASN A 94 -4.66 13.25 6.07
CA ASN A 94 -4.44 14.02 4.85
C ASN A 94 -5.63 13.93 3.89
N LYS A 95 -6.26 12.75 3.78
CA LYS A 95 -7.53 12.57 3.05
C LYS A 95 -8.64 13.46 3.61
N GLU A 96 -8.79 13.51 4.93
CA GLU A 96 -9.78 14.38 5.57
C GLU A 96 -9.53 15.86 5.23
N LYS A 97 -8.28 16.31 5.38
CA LYS A 97 -7.90 17.70 5.06
C LYS A 97 -8.18 18.07 3.61
N ILE A 98 -7.75 17.25 2.65
CA ILE A 98 -7.94 17.58 1.23
C ILE A 98 -9.40 17.50 0.80
N SER A 99 -10.21 16.65 1.45
CA SER A 99 -11.66 16.58 1.21
C SER A 99 -12.37 17.86 1.65
N VAL A 100 -11.89 18.55 2.68
CA VAL A 100 -12.44 19.86 3.08
C VAL A 100 -12.22 20.90 1.98
N LEU A 101 -11.05 20.87 1.32
CA LEU A 101 -10.72 21.79 0.22
C LEU A 101 -11.57 21.51 -1.03
N ASP A 102 -11.90 20.25 -1.29
CA ASP A 102 -12.79 19.84 -2.38
C ASP A 102 -14.23 20.36 -2.18
N ASN A 103 -14.75 20.23 -0.96
CA ASN A 103 -16.10 20.70 -0.60
C ASN A 103 -16.24 22.23 -0.54
N GLN A 104 -15.14 22.98 -0.63
CA GLN A 104 -15.11 24.45 -0.61
C GLN A 104 -15.02 25.08 -2.01
N ASN A 105 -14.93 24.26 -3.08
CA ASN A 105 -14.94 24.71 -4.48
C ASN A 105 -16.32 24.67 -5.11
#